data_AF-A0A4U5QFX2-F1
#
_entry.id   AF-A0A4U5QFX2-F1
#
_cell.length_a   1.000
_cell.length_b   1.000
_cell.length_c   1.000
_cell.angle_alpha   90.00
_cell.angle_beta   90.00
_cell.angle_gamma   90.00
#
_symmetry.space_group_name_H-M   'P 1'
#
loop_
_entity.id
_entity.type
_entity.pdbx_description
1 polymer ?
#
loop_
_entity_poly.entity_id
_entity_poly.type
_entity_poly.pdbx_seq_one_letter_code
_entity_poly.pdbx_strand_id
1 'polypeptide(L)'
;MNCTHCTIQTVTFPALSARASSKTLISPFLAQVYPKSTLKNAHQTLKLTRFKVSASLDNSGDTNNWVSRLPIGALSGDKIFKLISGATASPIGQFISSPTTFLHSVDPRIKLIWLLALVVLPARSHIVMRFGLVVYIALLSVLVLPRHVWMDQLGRVSLLSGILFITLGLGSDGVPPLVQMRTPPPAITGLPNLPMSLSGYSYLIMKLGPLQFTRKGLSVASTAACLTFTVFQSASLCLATTTPEQLAFAMRWFMLPLRYIGVPVAEITLTLLLSLRFINLVFDEVRNVSLGIVSRRIKWKQLTIIETIDIFASYIRRIFKNIFSHAEQISQAMIVRGFRGDSNSHKIYFLSDSSIGMADFVSLLCLIGVVGAALLSDYYLV
;
A
#
# COMPACT_ATOMS: atom_id res chain seq x y z
N MET A 1 -20.21 34.73 -48.41
CA MET A 1 -21.38 33.99 -48.90
C MET A 1 -21.43 32.65 -48.16
N ASN A 2 -22.50 32.45 -47.38
CA ASN A 2 -23.01 31.27 -46.64
C ASN A 2 -21.99 30.43 -45.85
N CYS A 3 -21.85 30.47 -44.52
CA CYS A 3 -22.80 30.43 -43.38
C CYS A 3 -23.70 29.19 -43.31
N THR A 4 -23.32 28.25 -42.44
CA THR A 4 -24.23 27.31 -41.74
C THR A 4 -23.77 27.18 -40.28
N HIS A 5 -24.39 27.97 -39.40
CA HIS A 5 -24.35 27.78 -37.94
C HIS A 5 -25.46 26.79 -37.55
N CYS A 6 -25.17 25.87 -36.63
CA CYS A 6 -26.19 25.15 -35.87
C CYS A 6 -25.89 25.29 -34.37
N THR A 7 -26.95 25.45 -33.61
CA THR A 7 -27.08 26.25 -32.39
C THR A 7 -26.86 25.49 -31.09
N ILE A 8 -26.20 26.15 -30.14
CA ILE A 8 -26.06 25.78 -28.72
C ILE A 8 -27.39 26.11 -28.00
N GLN A 9 -27.96 25.16 -27.27
CA GLN A 9 -29.12 25.39 -26.39
C GLN A 9 -28.64 25.92 -25.03
N THR A 10 -29.06 27.14 -24.70
CA THR A 10 -28.87 27.77 -23.38
C THR A 10 -30.26 27.96 -22.77
N VAL A 11 -30.50 27.34 -21.62
CA VAL A 11 -31.78 27.44 -20.89
C VAL A 11 -31.72 28.64 -19.96
N THR A 12 -32.55 29.65 -20.24
CA THR A 12 -32.79 30.83 -19.41
C THR A 12 -33.99 30.60 -18.49
N PHE A 13 -33.82 30.79 -17.18
CA PHE A 13 -34.91 30.80 -16.20
C PHE A 13 -35.65 32.17 -16.23
N PRO A 14 -36.99 32.21 -16.22
CA PRO A 14 -37.72 33.47 -16.10
C PRO A 14 -37.91 33.88 -14.63
N ALA A 15 -37.71 35.17 -14.38
CA ALA A 15 -38.06 35.86 -13.15
C ALA A 15 -39.58 36.02 -13.02
N LEU A 16 -40.15 35.68 -11.86
CA LEU A 16 -41.56 35.84 -11.56
C LEU A 16 -41.80 37.14 -10.76
N SER A 17 -42.61 38.00 -11.37
CA SER A 17 -42.96 39.34 -10.94
C SER A 17 -43.96 39.35 -9.77
N ALA A 18 -43.84 40.40 -8.96
CA ALA A 18 -44.65 40.69 -7.79
C ALA A 18 -46.12 41.01 -8.14
N ARG A 19 -47.05 40.53 -7.32
CA ARG A 19 -48.40 41.11 -7.19
C ARG A 19 -48.84 41.07 -5.72
N ALA A 20 -49.11 42.26 -5.21
CA ALA A 20 -49.61 42.52 -3.87
C ALA A 20 -51.13 42.26 -3.77
N SER A 21 -51.59 41.75 -2.63
CA SER A 21 -52.92 42.05 -2.09
C SER A 21 -52.93 41.90 -0.57
N SER A 22 -53.29 43.01 0.08
CA SER A 22 -53.48 43.23 1.51
C SER A 22 -54.74 42.58 2.09
N LYS A 23 -54.69 42.12 3.36
CA LYS A 23 -55.71 42.26 4.46
C LYS A 23 -55.33 41.33 5.64
N THR A 24 -54.75 41.85 6.73
CA THR A 24 -55.36 42.31 8.02
C THR A 24 -55.57 41.22 9.09
N LEU A 25 -54.93 41.44 10.26
CA LEU A 25 -55.27 41.16 11.69
C LEU A 25 -54.07 40.53 12.46
N ILE A 26 -53.30 41.28 13.28
CA ILE A 26 -53.49 41.57 14.73
C ILE A 26 -53.19 40.29 15.55
N SER A 27 -52.22 40.14 16.48
CA SER A 27 -51.57 41.04 17.47
C SER A 27 -50.42 40.27 18.23
N PRO A 28 -49.75 40.78 19.30
CA PRO A 28 -48.28 40.78 19.43
C PRO A 28 -47.71 40.16 20.74
N PHE A 29 -46.38 40.08 20.87
CA PHE A 29 -45.51 40.04 22.09
C PHE A 29 -44.25 39.21 21.75
N LEU A 30 -42.99 39.55 22.03
CA LEU A 30 -42.40 40.47 22.98
C LEU A 30 -40.99 40.82 22.44
N ALA A 31 -40.74 42.10 22.14
CA ALA A 31 -39.41 42.64 21.88
C ALA A 31 -38.86 43.19 23.19
N GLN A 32 -37.60 42.86 23.54
CA GLN A 32 -36.92 43.51 24.66
C GLN A 32 -35.60 44.10 24.21
N VAL A 33 -35.59 45.43 24.22
CA VAL A 33 -34.49 46.35 23.92
C VAL A 33 -33.85 46.75 25.25
N TYR A 34 -32.51 46.59 25.32
CA TYR A 34 -31.45 47.29 26.07
C TYR A 34 -31.66 47.83 27.51
N PRO A 35 -30.57 47.92 28.30
CA PRO A 35 -29.94 49.25 28.41
C PRO A 35 -28.40 49.28 28.40
N LYS A 36 -27.87 50.42 27.96
CA LYS A 36 -26.51 50.91 28.22
C LYS A 36 -26.34 51.16 29.73
N SER A 37 -25.20 50.77 30.29
CA SER A 37 -24.65 51.40 31.50
C SER A 37 -23.12 51.43 31.47
N THR A 38 -22.60 52.62 31.74
CA THR A 38 -21.20 53.03 31.83
C THR A 38 -20.49 52.57 33.11
N LEU A 39 -19.16 52.46 33.00
CA LEU A 39 -18.12 52.61 34.04
C LEU A 39 -17.87 51.44 35.03
N LYS A 40 -16.73 50.74 34.87
CA LYS A 40 -15.50 50.94 35.68
C LYS A 40 -14.41 49.94 35.26
N ASN A 41 -13.18 50.45 35.13
CA ASN A 41 -11.95 49.70 34.91
C ASN A 41 -11.73 48.65 36.00
N ALA A 42 -11.53 47.40 35.60
CA ALA A 42 -10.80 46.41 36.39
C ALA A 42 -10.07 45.48 35.41
N HIS A 43 -8.77 45.72 35.25
CA HIS A 43 -7.85 44.82 34.59
C HIS A 43 -7.86 43.46 35.29
N GLN A 44 -8.45 42.44 34.67
CA GLN A 44 -8.13 41.05 34.97
C GLN A 44 -7.36 40.46 33.80
N THR A 45 -6.05 40.63 33.90
CA THR A 45 -5.05 39.92 33.12
C THR A 45 -5.14 38.43 33.45
N LEU A 46 -5.75 37.64 32.58
CA LEU A 46 -5.57 36.19 32.57
C LEU A 46 -4.06 35.92 32.43
N LYS A 47 -3.44 35.43 33.51
CA LYS A 47 -2.02 35.06 33.58
C LYS A 47 -1.71 34.02 32.51
N LEU A 48 -1.22 34.48 31.37
CA LEU A 48 -0.35 33.70 30.50
C LEU A 48 0.95 33.48 31.29
N THR A 49 1.16 32.27 31.78
CA THR A 49 2.45 31.81 32.30
C THR A 49 3.46 31.80 31.16
N ARG A 50 4.07 32.97 30.90
CA ARG A 50 5.31 33.06 30.13
C ARG A 50 6.43 32.44 30.98
N PHE A 51 6.78 31.19 30.71
CA PHE A 51 8.10 30.68 31.06
C PHE A 51 9.11 31.39 30.15
N LYS A 52 9.70 32.48 30.66
CA LYS A 52 10.89 33.09 30.08
C LYS A 52 12.10 32.41 30.72
N VAL A 53 12.59 31.35 30.08
CA VAL A 53 13.90 30.79 30.43
C VAL A 53 14.95 31.67 29.75
N SER A 54 15.47 32.65 30.48
CA SER A 54 16.74 33.29 30.13
C SER A 54 17.85 32.32 30.52
N ALA A 55 18.49 31.68 29.54
CA ALA A 55 19.77 31.03 29.78
C ALA A 55 20.85 32.11 29.73
N SER A 56 21.46 32.37 30.89
CA SER A 56 22.71 33.11 31.01
C SER A 56 23.79 32.38 30.23
N LEU A 57 24.44 33.10 29.32
CA LEU A 57 25.65 32.64 28.65
C LEU A 57 26.78 32.67 29.69
N ASP A 58 27.04 31.52 30.31
CA ASP A 58 28.31 31.32 31.03
C ASP A 58 29.08 30.20 30.34
N ASN A 59 30.27 30.59 29.90
CA ASN A 59 31.13 29.85 29.00
C ASN A 59 32.17 29.12 29.86
N SER A 60 31.98 27.83 30.15
CA SER A 60 33.03 26.82 30.24
C SER A 60 32.44 25.48 30.66
N GLY A 61 32.77 24.43 29.93
CA GLY A 61 32.38 23.05 30.27
C GLY A 61 32.06 22.26 29.02
N ASP A 62 33.01 21.44 28.60
CA ASP A 62 32.89 20.46 27.51
C ASP A 62 31.65 19.57 27.68
N THR A 63 30.54 19.94 27.03
CA THR A 63 29.37 19.06 26.94
C THR A 63 29.47 18.19 25.70
N ASN A 64 29.97 16.96 25.92
CA ASN A 64 29.74 15.73 25.17
C ASN A 64 29.19 15.86 23.75
N ASN A 65 30.10 15.64 22.81
CA ASN A 65 30.02 15.59 21.35
C ASN A 65 29.06 14.49 20.76
N TRP A 66 28.05 14.05 21.52
CA TRP A 66 27.09 13.02 21.11
C TRP A 66 25.77 13.61 20.59
N VAL A 67 25.43 14.86 20.95
CA VAL A 67 24.25 15.55 20.39
C VAL A 67 24.46 15.93 18.91
N SER A 68 25.71 16.16 18.49
CA SER A 68 26.10 16.40 17.09
C SER A 68 26.00 15.15 16.20
N ARG A 69 25.89 13.94 16.78
CA ARG A 69 25.72 12.67 16.06
C ARG A 69 24.27 12.24 15.89
N LEU A 70 23.33 12.84 16.62
CA LEU A 70 21.91 12.64 16.34
C LEU A 70 21.53 13.51 15.14
N PRO A 71 20.88 12.97 14.11
CA PRO A 71 20.47 13.74 12.93
C PRO A 71 19.24 14.61 13.26
N ILE A 72 19.38 15.52 14.23
CA ILE A 72 18.33 16.45 14.66
C ILE A 72 17.98 17.43 13.51
N GLY A 73 18.92 17.68 12.60
CA GLY A 73 18.70 18.46 11.38
C GLY A 73 18.06 17.68 10.20
N ALA A 74 17.94 16.34 10.28
CA ALA A 74 17.32 15.56 9.20
C ALA A 74 15.78 15.55 9.27
N LEU A 75 15.22 15.91 10.43
CA LEU A 75 13.80 15.87 10.75
C LEU A 75 13.20 17.29 10.92
N SER A 76 13.72 18.27 10.18
CA SER A 76 13.10 19.59 10.17
C SER A 76 11.69 19.47 9.57
N GLY A 77 10.69 20.04 10.23
CA GLY A 77 9.28 19.85 9.87
C GLY A 77 8.98 20.18 8.40
N ASP A 78 9.66 21.18 7.82
CA ASP A 78 9.57 21.50 6.38
C ASP A 78 9.98 20.34 5.47
N LYS A 79 11.01 19.58 5.85
CA LYS A 79 11.48 18.43 5.06
C LYS A 79 10.47 17.30 5.12
N ILE A 80 9.84 17.08 6.29
CA ILE A 80 8.78 16.08 6.46
C ILE A 80 7.54 16.47 5.63
N PHE A 81 7.06 17.70 5.72
CA PHE A 81 5.88 18.13 4.94
C PHE A 81 6.15 18.13 3.43
N LYS A 82 7.37 18.49 2.99
CA LYS A 82 7.79 18.36 1.58
C LYS A 82 7.92 16.91 1.12
N LEU A 83 8.40 16.01 1.97
CA LEU A 83 8.44 14.58 1.66
C LEU A 83 7.02 13.99 1.59
N ILE A 84 6.12 14.40 2.49
CA ILE A 84 4.72 14.00 2.45
C ILE A 84 4.06 14.52 1.16
N SER A 85 4.23 15.79 0.80
CA SER A 85 3.65 16.33 -0.43
C SER A 85 4.26 15.72 -1.70
N GLY A 86 5.54 15.38 -1.67
CA GLY A 86 6.20 14.65 -2.76
C GLY A 86 5.73 13.20 -2.88
N ALA A 87 5.56 12.52 -1.75
CA ALA A 87 5.07 11.14 -1.70
C ALA A 87 3.60 11.04 -2.13
N THR A 88 2.75 11.98 -1.69
CA THR A 88 1.34 12.02 -2.11
C THR A 88 1.13 12.54 -3.52
N ALA A 89 2.14 13.17 -4.14
CA ALA A 89 2.11 13.55 -5.55
C ALA A 89 2.47 12.39 -6.50
N SER A 90 3.02 11.29 -5.99
CA SER A 90 3.19 10.07 -6.77
C SER A 90 1.81 9.44 -6.99
N PRO A 91 1.42 9.09 -8.23
CA PRO A 91 0.17 8.37 -8.44
C PRO A 91 0.19 7.04 -7.68
N ILE A 92 -0.64 6.91 -6.65
CA ILE A 92 -0.86 5.64 -5.94
C ILE A 92 -1.66 4.73 -6.89
N GLY A 93 -1.16 3.53 -7.10
CA GLY A 93 -1.73 2.57 -8.05
C GLY A 93 -1.26 2.86 -9.48
N GLN A 94 -0.02 2.48 -9.80
CA GLN A 94 0.48 2.50 -11.18
C GLN A 94 -0.13 1.34 -11.97
N PHE A 95 -1.44 1.42 -12.20
CA PHE A 95 -2.05 0.71 -13.31
C PHE A 95 -1.49 1.31 -14.60
N ILE A 96 -0.87 0.48 -15.43
CA ILE A 96 -0.31 0.89 -16.71
C ILE A 96 -1.37 0.66 -17.78
N SER A 97 -1.97 1.73 -18.29
CA SER A 97 -3.05 1.63 -19.27
C SER A 97 -2.57 1.30 -20.68
N SER A 98 -1.29 1.52 -20.99
CA SER A 98 -0.69 1.29 -22.31
C SER A 98 0.70 0.66 -22.19
N PRO A 99 1.07 -0.35 -22.99
CA PRO A 99 0.32 -1.00 -24.08
C PRO A 99 -0.73 -2.02 -23.58
N THR A 100 -1.84 -2.14 -24.30
CA THR A 100 -2.88 -3.14 -24.02
C THR A 100 -2.39 -4.52 -24.45
N THR A 101 -1.86 -5.28 -23.51
CA THR A 101 -1.41 -6.66 -23.72
C THR A 101 -2.48 -7.66 -23.30
N PHE A 102 -2.31 -8.93 -23.70
CA PHE A 102 -3.20 -10.03 -23.33
C PHE A 102 -3.54 -10.05 -21.82
N LEU A 103 -2.55 -9.77 -20.96
CA LEU A 103 -2.74 -9.77 -19.52
C LEU A 103 -3.70 -8.67 -19.04
N HIS A 104 -3.84 -7.55 -19.76
CA HIS A 104 -4.79 -6.49 -19.39
C HIS A 104 -6.24 -6.91 -19.65
N SER A 105 -6.48 -7.77 -20.65
CA SER A 105 -7.82 -8.27 -20.99
C SER A 105 -8.29 -9.42 -20.11
N VAL A 106 -7.38 -10.11 -19.41
CA VAL A 106 -7.75 -11.23 -18.53
C VAL A 106 -8.53 -10.73 -17.30
N ASP A 107 -9.57 -11.49 -16.94
CA ASP A 107 -10.43 -11.23 -15.79
C ASP A 107 -9.59 -11.13 -14.48
N PRO A 108 -9.87 -10.14 -13.61
CA PRO A 108 -9.12 -9.91 -12.39
C PRO A 108 -9.23 -11.08 -11.38
N ARG A 109 -10.32 -11.86 -11.45
CA ARG A 109 -10.50 -13.07 -10.63
C ARG A 109 -9.47 -14.14 -10.97
N ILE A 110 -9.24 -14.37 -12.26
CA ILE A 110 -8.29 -15.37 -12.75
C ILE A 110 -6.87 -14.94 -12.40
N LYS A 111 -6.55 -13.65 -12.49
CA LYS A 111 -5.27 -13.11 -12.03
C LYS A 111 -5.02 -13.37 -10.55
N LEU A 112 -6.04 -13.26 -9.69
CA LEU A 112 -5.89 -13.56 -8.27
C LEU A 112 -5.68 -15.06 -8.02
N ILE A 113 -6.37 -15.94 -8.77
CA ILE A 113 -6.13 -17.38 -8.74
C ILE A 113 -4.69 -17.70 -9.15
N TRP A 114 -4.19 -17.05 -10.21
CA TRP A 114 -2.79 -17.12 -10.66
C TRP A 114 -1.82 -16.67 -9.56
N LEU A 115 -2.10 -15.56 -8.88
CA LEU A 115 -1.27 -15.05 -7.80
C LEU A 115 -1.21 -16.06 -6.64
N LEU A 116 -2.35 -16.61 -6.23
CA LEU A 116 -2.40 -17.64 -5.20
C LEU A 116 -1.63 -18.90 -5.62
N ALA A 117 -1.81 -19.37 -6.85
CA ALA A 117 -1.10 -20.52 -7.39
C ALA A 117 0.42 -20.28 -7.42
N LEU A 118 0.88 -19.11 -7.84
CA LEU A 118 2.29 -18.74 -7.87
C LEU A 118 2.93 -18.57 -6.48
N VAL A 119 2.14 -18.38 -5.42
CA VAL A 119 2.64 -18.45 -4.05
C VAL A 119 2.84 -19.91 -3.61
N VAL A 120 1.89 -20.79 -3.93
CA VAL A 120 1.89 -22.18 -3.48
C VAL A 120 2.84 -23.07 -4.29
N LEU A 121 2.91 -22.89 -5.62
CA LEU A 121 3.67 -23.75 -6.52
C LEU A 121 5.18 -23.79 -6.22
N PRO A 122 5.89 -22.65 -6.06
CA PRO A 122 7.31 -22.68 -5.74
C PRO A 122 7.60 -23.28 -4.37
N ALA A 123 6.67 -23.19 -3.42
CA ALA A 123 6.86 -23.74 -2.08
C ALA A 123 6.96 -25.27 -2.12
N ARG A 124 6.11 -25.92 -2.92
CA ARG A 124 6.06 -27.39 -3.02
C ARG A 124 7.05 -27.98 -4.04
N SER A 125 7.36 -27.25 -5.11
CA SER A 125 7.99 -27.83 -6.30
C SER A 125 9.52 -28.05 -6.19
N HIS A 126 10.06 -28.96 -7.01
CA HIS A 126 11.50 -29.23 -7.13
C HIS A 126 12.29 -28.04 -7.72
N ILE A 127 13.61 -28.08 -7.52
CA ILE A 127 14.54 -26.99 -7.91
C ILE A 127 14.43 -26.60 -9.40
N VAL A 128 14.31 -27.59 -10.30
CA VAL A 128 14.22 -27.36 -11.75
C VAL A 128 12.97 -26.56 -12.12
N MET A 129 11.82 -26.97 -11.57
CA MET A 129 10.54 -26.28 -11.81
C MET A 129 10.50 -24.89 -11.19
N ARG A 130 11.16 -24.67 -10.03
CA ARG A 130 11.31 -23.33 -9.46
C ARG A 130 12.05 -22.38 -10.39
N PHE A 131 13.17 -22.81 -10.94
CA PHE A 131 13.89 -22.02 -11.95
C PHE A 131 13.04 -21.82 -13.22
N GLY A 132 12.31 -22.84 -13.64
CA GLY A 132 11.34 -22.73 -14.74
C GLY A 132 10.27 -21.65 -14.50
N LEU A 133 9.70 -21.59 -13.29
CA LEU A 133 8.72 -20.56 -12.91
C LEU A 133 9.34 -19.16 -12.88
N VAL A 134 10.55 -19.01 -12.35
CA VAL A 134 11.30 -17.74 -12.34
C VAL A 134 11.50 -17.24 -13.76
N VAL A 135 11.97 -18.11 -14.67
CA VAL A 135 12.18 -17.77 -16.09
C VAL A 135 10.86 -17.44 -16.78
N TYR A 136 9.81 -18.22 -16.54
CA TYR A 136 8.48 -18.00 -17.09
C TYR A 136 7.92 -16.62 -16.70
N ILE A 137 7.98 -16.27 -15.42
CA ILE A 137 7.49 -14.96 -14.93
C ILE A 137 8.36 -13.82 -15.43
N ALA A 138 9.68 -13.99 -15.48
CA ALA A 138 10.58 -12.99 -16.03
C ALA A 138 10.26 -12.72 -17.52
N LEU A 139 10.10 -13.77 -18.32
CA LEU A 139 9.69 -13.67 -19.73
C LEU A 139 8.33 -13.00 -19.89
N LEU A 140 7.35 -13.40 -19.08
CA LEU A 140 6.03 -12.80 -19.11
C LEU A 140 6.10 -11.31 -18.76
N SER A 141 6.92 -10.91 -17.80
CA SER A 141 7.17 -9.49 -17.48
C SER A 141 7.74 -8.72 -18.66
N VAL A 142 8.71 -9.30 -19.39
CA VAL A 142 9.30 -8.70 -20.61
C VAL A 142 8.25 -8.45 -21.68
N LEU A 143 7.33 -9.41 -21.85
CA LEU A 143 6.31 -9.37 -22.91
C LEU A 143 5.17 -8.40 -22.58
N VAL A 144 4.82 -8.27 -21.30
CA VAL A 144 3.63 -7.51 -20.86
C VAL A 144 3.94 -6.04 -20.59
N LEU A 145 5.13 -5.72 -20.05
CA LEU A 145 5.46 -4.38 -19.57
C LEU A 145 6.39 -3.62 -20.54
N PRO A 146 6.22 -2.29 -20.66
CA PRO A 146 7.10 -1.45 -21.46
C PRO A 146 8.52 -1.40 -20.89
N ARG A 147 9.52 -1.24 -21.77
CA ARG A 147 10.96 -1.46 -21.48
C ARG A 147 11.47 -0.76 -20.23
N HIS A 148 11.02 0.46 -19.97
CA HIS A 148 11.45 1.24 -18.82
C HIS A 148 10.92 0.68 -17.49
N VAL A 149 9.70 0.15 -17.44
CA VAL A 149 9.10 -0.34 -16.17
C VAL A 149 9.68 -1.68 -15.78
N TRP A 150 9.75 -2.64 -16.72
CA TRP A 150 10.17 -3.99 -16.36
C TRP A 150 11.66 -4.08 -16.03
N MET A 151 12.53 -3.27 -16.67
CA MET A 151 13.95 -3.20 -16.31
C MET A 151 14.14 -2.78 -14.85
N ASP A 152 13.42 -1.74 -14.45
CA ASP A 152 13.46 -1.20 -13.09
C ASP A 152 12.87 -2.18 -12.06
N GLN A 153 11.73 -2.81 -12.39
CA GLN A 153 11.08 -3.76 -11.50
C GLN A 153 11.89 -5.05 -11.36
N LEU A 154 12.24 -5.68 -12.48
CA LEU A 154 12.98 -6.93 -12.51
C LEU A 154 14.38 -6.76 -11.91
N GLY A 155 15.04 -5.61 -12.17
CA GLY A 155 16.33 -5.28 -11.59
C GLY A 155 16.29 -5.19 -10.06
N ARG A 156 15.31 -4.47 -9.49
CA ARG A 156 15.15 -4.37 -8.02
C ARG A 156 14.82 -5.72 -7.37
N VAL A 157 13.90 -6.47 -7.96
CA VAL A 157 13.49 -7.78 -7.41
C VAL A 157 14.63 -8.79 -7.52
N SER A 158 15.34 -8.84 -8.66
CA SER A 158 16.50 -9.71 -8.85
C SER A 158 17.65 -9.35 -7.92
N LEU A 159 17.87 -8.06 -7.64
CA LEU A 159 18.86 -7.61 -6.68
C LEU A 159 18.50 -8.10 -5.28
N LEU A 160 17.24 -7.91 -4.85
CA LEU A 160 16.77 -8.35 -3.54
C LEU A 160 16.89 -9.87 -3.37
N SER A 161 16.45 -10.65 -4.37
CA SER A 161 16.58 -12.11 -4.33
C SER A 161 18.05 -12.56 -4.38
N GLY A 162 18.92 -11.84 -5.10
CA GLY A 162 20.36 -12.12 -5.16
C GLY A 162 21.05 -11.86 -3.82
N ILE A 163 20.74 -10.76 -3.15
CA ILE A 163 21.22 -10.48 -1.79
C ILE A 163 20.75 -11.57 -0.83
N LEU A 164 19.47 -11.94 -0.89
CA LEU A 164 18.89 -12.99 -0.05
C LEU A 164 19.55 -14.35 -0.31
N PHE A 165 19.84 -14.69 -1.57
CA PHE A 165 20.57 -15.90 -1.93
C PHE A 165 21.96 -15.93 -1.30
N ILE A 166 22.72 -14.84 -1.41
CA ILE A 166 24.08 -14.75 -0.86
C ILE A 166 24.05 -14.82 0.67
N THR A 167 23.18 -14.07 1.33
CA THR A 167 23.11 -14.04 2.80
C THR A 167 22.65 -15.36 3.38
N LEU A 168 21.64 -16.00 2.79
CA LEU A 168 21.12 -17.27 3.27
C LEU A 168 22.05 -18.43 2.92
N GLY A 169 22.71 -18.38 1.76
CA GLY A 169 23.65 -19.41 1.31
C GLY A 169 24.94 -19.44 2.10
N LEU A 170 25.42 -18.29 2.56
CA LEU A 170 26.60 -18.17 3.43
C LEU A 170 26.23 -18.27 4.92
N GLY A 171 24.99 -17.92 5.29
CA GLY A 171 24.52 -17.88 6.68
C GLY A 171 23.97 -19.21 7.22
N SER A 172 23.60 -20.18 6.37
CA SER A 172 22.95 -21.42 6.82
C SER A 172 23.80 -22.28 7.75
N ASP A 173 25.13 -22.20 7.63
CA ASP A 173 26.10 -22.97 8.44
C ASP A 173 27.00 -22.07 9.29
N GLY A 174 26.70 -20.76 9.37
CA GLY A 174 27.48 -19.79 10.14
C GLY A 174 27.28 -19.87 11.65
N VAL A 175 26.29 -20.63 12.12
CA VAL A 175 26.04 -20.87 13.54
C VAL A 175 26.40 -22.31 13.86
N PRO A 176 27.56 -22.59 14.49
CA PRO A 176 27.83 -23.93 14.98
C PRO A 176 26.72 -24.30 15.96
N PRO A 177 26.07 -25.47 15.81
CA PRO A 177 25.03 -25.87 16.74
C PRO A 177 25.65 -25.94 18.14
N LEU A 178 25.13 -25.14 19.07
CA LEU A 178 25.47 -25.21 20.50
C LEU A 178 24.98 -26.53 21.16
N VAL A 179 24.43 -27.44 20.34
CA VAL A 179 23.97 -28.75 20.77
C VAL A 179 25.19 -29.65 20.95
N GLN A 180 25.52 -29.96 22.20
CA GLN A 180 26.50 -30.99 22.53
C GLN A 180 26.14 -32.29 21.79
N MET A 181 27.12 -32.90 21.12
CA MET A 181 26.96 -34.24 20.55
C MET A 181 26.54 -35.19 21.68
N ARG A 182 25.31 -35.73 21.59
CA ARG A 182 24.77 -36.66 22.60
C ARG A 182 25.42 -38.04 22.54
N THR A 183 26.24 -38.30 21.53
CA THR A 183 26.98 -39.55 21.35
C THR A 183 28.44 -39.37 21.76
N PRO A 184 28.99 -40.23 22.63
CA PRO A 184 30.42 -40.21 22.94
C PRO A 184 31.24 -40.45 21.66
N PRO A 185 32.40 -39.80 21.51
CA PRO A 185 33.24 -39.96 20.32
C PRO A 185 33.57 -41.45 20.07
N PRO A 186 33.66 -41.90 18.80
CA PRO A 186 33.89 -43.30 18.42
C PRO A 186 35.11 -43.94 19.09
N ALA A 187 36.10 -43.13 19.49
CA ALA A 187 37.28 -43.54 20.23
C ALA A 187 36.97 -44.08 21.64
N ILE A 188 35.89 -43.62 22.28
CA ILE A 188 35.47 -44.08 23.63
C ILE A 188 34.61 -45.35 23.55
N THR A 189 33.94 -45.60 22.42
CA THR A 189 33.05 -46.76 22.23
C THR A 189 33.74 -48.00 21.64
N GLY A 190 35.04 -47.91 21.30
CA GLY A 190 35.82 -49.06 20.81
C GLY A 190 35.39 -49.56 19.43
N LEU A 191 34.60 -48.77 18.68
CA LEU A 191 34.22 -49.12 17.32
C LEU A 191 35.38 -48.86 16.35
N PRO A 192 35.58 -49.71 15.32
CA PRO A 192 36.51 -49.42 14.25
C PRO A 192 36.13 -48.10 13.57
N ASN A 193 37.15 -47.29 13.23
CA ASN A 193 36.94 -46.06 12.48
C ASN A 193 36.14 -46.36 11.19
N LEU A 194 35.20 -45.47 10.86
CA LEU A 194 34.37 -45.59 9.67
C LEU A 194 35.25 -45.89 8.45
N PRO A 195 34.85 -46.85 7.59
CA PRO A 195 35.64 -47.23 6.43
C PRO A 195 35.88 -46.02 5.53
N MET A 196 37.09 -45.95 4.95
CA MET A 196 37.55 -44.84 4.11
C MET A 196 36.66 -44.59 2.86
N SER A 197 35.77 -45.54 2.52
CA SER A 197 34.72 -45.38 1.51
C SER A 197 33.70 -44.27 1.83
N LEU A 198 33.53 -43.90 3.11
CA LEU A 198 32.64 -42.81 3.52
C LEU A 198 33.31 -41.42 3.45
N SER A 199 34.63 -41.34 3.23
CA SER A 199 35.39 -40.07 3.25
C SER A 199 35.20 -39.22 1.99
N GLY A 200 34.46 -39.71 0.99
CA GLY A 200 34.21 -38.99 -0.27
C GLY A 200 33.04 -38.00 -0.23
N TYR A 201 32.21 -38.01 0.82
CA TYR A 201 31.05 -37.12 0.91
C TYR A 201 31.48 -35.72 1.42
N SER A 202 31.88 -34.84 0.50
CA SER A 202 32.09 -33.43 0.81
C SER A 202 30.76 -32.66 0.74
N TYR A 203 30.26 -32.24 1.90
CA TYR A 203 29.09 -31.35 2.01
C TYR A 203 29.43 -29.89 1.68
N LEU A 204 30.72 -29.56 1.61
CA LEU A 204 31.28 -28.25 1.38
C LEU A 204 31.60 -28.09 -0.11
N ILE A 205 30.99 -27.08 -0.74
CA ILE A 205 31.18 -26.78 -2.16
C ILE A 205 32.31 -25.77 -2.32
N MET A 206 32.31 -24.71 -1.51
CA MET A 206 33.31 -23.66 -1.54
C MET A 206 33.60 -23.15 -0.13
N LYS A 207 34.88 -22.99 0.20
CA LYS A 207 35.34 -22.40 1.46
C LYS A 207 35.95 -21.05 1.18
N LEU A 208 35.28 -19.97 1.58
CA LEU A 208 35.75 -18.60 1.43
C LEU A 208 36.02 -18.01 2.83
N GLY A 209 37.15 -18.42 3.42
CA GLY A 209 37.54 -17.99 4.76
C GLY A 209 36.57 -18.46 5.86
N PRO A 210 36.05 -17.57 6.74
CA PRO A 210 35.08 -17.94 7.77
C PRO A 210 33.70 -18.32 7.20
N LEU A 211 33.45 -18.04 5.92
CA LEU A 211 32.19 -18.33 5.24
C LEU A 211 32.32 -19.67 4.50
N GLN A 212 31.47 -20.62 4.87
CA GLN A 212 31.42 -21.94 4.25
C GLN A 212 30.15 -22.06 3.42
N PHE A 213 30.29 -22.36 2.14
CA PHE A 213 29.16 -22.59 1.23
C PHE A 213 28.91 -24.09 1.11
N THR A 214 27.82 -24.57 1.72
CA THR A 214 27.46 -25.99 1.76
C THR A 214 26.38 -26.34 0.73
N ARG A 215 26.24 -27.63 0.40
CA ARG A 215 25.14 -28.12 -0.44
C ARG A 215 23.76 -27.81 0.15
N LYS A 216 23.65 -27.85 1.48
CA LYS A 216 22.42 -27.50 2.20
C LYS A 216 22.11 -26.01 2.09
N GLY A 217 23.13 -25.16 2.30
CA GLY A 217 23.02 -23.71 2.14
C GLY A 217 22.64 -23.31 0.72
N LEU A 218 23.26 -23.93 -0.29
CA LEU A 218 22.90 -23.73 -1.70
C LEU A 218 21.42 -24.07 -1.96
N SER A 219 20.96 -25.23 -1.49
CA SER A 219 19.56 -25.64 -1.65
C SER A 219 18.62 -24.64 -1.00
N VAL A 220 18.79 -24.34 0.29
CA VAL A 220 17.92 -23.41 1.05
C VAL A 220 17.96 -21.98 0.48
N ALA A 221 19.13 -21.49 0.09
CA ALA A 221 19.28 -20.20 -0.54
C ALA A 221 18.54 -20.14 -1.88
N SER A 222 18.70 -21.16 -2.72
CA SER A 222 18.03 -21.23 -4.02
C SER A 222 16.51 -21.29 -3.89
N THR A 223 15.98 -22.03 -2.92
CA THR A 223 14.53 -22.11 -2.68
C THR A 223 13.96 -20.77 -2.26
N ALA A 224 14.60 -20.11 -1.28
CA ALA A 224 14.14 -18.83 -0.75
C ALA A 224 14.28 -17.70 -1.78
N ALA A 225 15.37 -17.68 -2.56
CA ALA A 225 15.57 -16.70 -3.62
C ALA A 225 14.54 -16.85 -4.75
N CYS A 226 14.26 -18.09 -5.20
CA CYS A 226 13.25 -18.33 -6.24
C CYS A 226 11.84 -17.97 -5.75
N LEU A 227 11.50 -18.33 -4.50
CA LEU A 227 10.19 -18.01 -3.92
C LEU A 227 10.00 -16.50 -3.83
N THR A 228 10.97 -15.79 -3.24
CA THR A 228 10.86 -14.32 -3.10
C THR A 228 10.76 -13.63 -4.45
N PHE A 229 11.59 -14.01 -5.43
CA PHE A 229 11.49 -13.49 -6.78
C PHE A 229 10.11 -13.72 -7.40
N THR A 230 9.60 -14.95 -7.34
CA THR A 230 8.31 -15.33 -7.93
C THR A 230 7.16 -14.55 -7.29
N VAL A 231 7.14 -14.44 -5.96
CA VAL A 231 6.08 -13.74 -5.23
C VAL A 231 6.11 -12.24 -5.52
N PHE A 232 7.26 -11.58 -5.40
CA PHE A 232 7.36 -10.14 -5.64
C PHE A 232 7.08 -9.78 -7.10
N GLN A 233 7.61 -10.54 -8.06
CA GLN A 233 7.42 -10.23 -9.48
C GLN A 233 5.98 -10.50 -9.93
N SER A 234 5.36 -11.59 -9.49
CA SER A 234 3.96 -11.89 -9.81
C SER A 234 2.98 -10.88 -9.20
N ALA A 235 3.21 -10.47 -7.95
CA ALA A 235 2.43 -9.40 -7.32
C ALA A 235 2.56 -8.08 -8.07
N SER A 236 3.80 -7.66 -8.39
CA SER A 236 4.07 -6.43 -9.15
C SER A 236 3.35 -6.43 -10.50
N LEU A 237 3.41 -7.55 -11.22
CA LEU A 237 2.72 -7.74 -12.48
C LEU A 237 1.19 -7.64 -12.36
N CYS A 238 0.61 -8.26 -11.33
CA CYS A 238 -0.83 -8.21 -11.05
C CYS A 238 -1.29 -6.77 -10.76
N LEU A 239 -0.55 -6.03 -9.92
CA LEU A 239 -0.83 -4.64 -9.58
C LEU A 239 -0.65 -3.70 -10.79
N ALA A 240 0.35 -3.95 -11.63
CA ALA A 240 0.62 -3.16 -12.83
C ALA A 240 -0.51 -3.27 -13.88
N THR A 241 -1.17 -4.43 -13.94
CA THR A 241 -2.12 -4.77 -15.02
C THR A 241 -3.58 -4.81 -14.58
N THR A 242 -3.88 -4.48 -13.32
CA THR A 242 -5.23 -4.53 -12.75
C THR A 242 -5.52 -3.26 -11.96
N THR A 243 -6.66 -2.63 -12.21
CA THR A 243 -7.06 -1.43 -11.45
C THR A 243 -7.48 -1.83 -10.03
N PRO A 244 -7.32 -0.93 -9.04
CA PRO A 244 -7.74 -1.23 -7.67
C PRO A 244 -9.25 -1.52 -7.55
N GLU A 245 -10.09 -0.85 -8.35
CA GLU A 245 -11.53 -1.13 -8.40
C GLU A 245 -11.83 -2.55 -8.91
N GLN A 246 -11.12 -3.02 -9.95
CA GLN A 246 -11.22 -4.40 -10.45
C GLN A 246 -10.72 -5.42 -9.43
N LEU A 247 -9.68 -5.09 -8.65
CA LEU A 247 -9.17 -5.95 -7.59
C LEU A 247 -10.19 -6.11 -6.45
N ALA A 248 -10.86 -5.02 -6.04
CA ALA A 248 -11.96 -5.09 -5.07
C ALA A 248 -13.13 -5.94 -5.58
N PHE A 249 -13.43 -5.87 -6.87
CA PHE A 249 -14.42 -6.76 -7.48
C PHE A 249 -13.99 -8.24 -7.44
N ALA A 250 -12.72 -8.54 -7.70
CA ALA A 250 -12.20 -9.89 -7.54
C ALA A 250 -12.32 -10.37 -6.09
N MET A 251 -11.94 -9.53 -5.12
CA MET A 251 -12.07 -9.82 -3.69
C MET A 251 -13.50 -10.20 -3.29
N ARG A 252 -14.52 -9.50 -3.82
CA ARG A 252 -15.93 -9.84 -3.58
C ARG A 252 -16.24 -11.29 -3.94
N TRP A 253 -15.70 -11.81 -5.04
CA TRP A 253 -15.93 -13.19 -5.46
C TRP A 253 -15.34 -14.19 -4.46
N PHE A 254 -14.16 -13.92 -3.91
CA PHE A 254 -13.54 -14.75 -2.86
C PHE A 254 -14.25 -14.64 -1.51
N MET A 255 -14.89 -13.51 -1.22
CA MET A 255 -15.69 -13.33 0.00
C MET A 255 -17.09 -13.92 -0.11
N LEU A 256 -17.58 -14.25 -1.30
CA LEU A 256 -18.91 -14.81 -1.51
C LEU A 256 -19.23 -16.07 -0.68
N PRO A 257 -18.32 -17.06 -0.51
CA PRO A 257 -18.58 -18.21 0.38
C PRO A 257 -18.77 -17.82 1.85
N LEU A 258 -18.17 -16.72 2.32
CA LEU A 258 -18.33 -16.25 3.70
C LEU A 258 -19.77 -15.75 3.98
N ARG A 259 -20.57 -15.51 2.93
CA ARG A 259 -22.00 -15.21 3.08
C ARG A 259 -22.75 -16.33 3.81
N TYR A 260 -22.31 -17.59 3.65
CA TYR A 260 -22.91 -18.73 4.36
C TYR A 260 -22.73 -18.65 5.88
N ILE A 261 -21.68 -17.95 6.35
CA ILE A 261 -21.37 -17.73 7.76
C ILE A 261 -22.11 -16.48 8.31
N GLY A 262 -22.94 -15.83 7.49
CA GLY A 262 -23.71 -14.63 7.87
C GLY A 262 -22.96 -13.30 7.71
N VAL A 263 -21.81 -13.29 7.02
CA VAL A 263 -21.04 -12.06 6.77
C VAL A 263 -21.72 -11.20 5.69
N PRO A 264 -21.94 -9.87 5.90
CA PRO A 264 -22.56 -8.98 4.92
C PRO A 264 -21.57 -8.57 3.81
N VAL A 265 -21.28 -9.50 2.90
CA VAL A 265 -20.29 -9.32 1.81
C VAL A 265 -20.60 -8.09 0.93
N ALA A 266 -21.88 -7.79 0.70
CA ALA A 266 -22.30 -6.69 -0.16
C ALA A 266 -21.96 -5.32 0.46
N GLU A 267 -22.16 -5.14 1.76
CA GLU A 267 -21.79 -3.92 2.49
C GLU A 267 -20.27 -3.75 2.58
N ILE A 268 -19.54 -4.83 2.86
CA ILE A 268 -18.07 -4.80 2.89
C ILE A 268 -17.52 -4.44 1.49
N THR A 269 -18.09 -4.99 0.43
CA THR A 269 -17.63 -4.64 -0.93
C THR A 269 -17.95 -3.18 -1.27
N LEU A 270 -19.15 -2.69 -0.91
CA LEU A 270 -19.55 -1.31 -1.18
C LEU A 270 -18.64 -0.32 -0.44
N THR A 271 -18.37 -0.56 0.84
CA THR A 271 -17.46 0.26 1.66
C THR A 271 -16.02 0.21 1.12
N LEU A 272 -15.56 -0.95 0.65
CA LEU A 272 -14.25 -1.08 0.00
C LEU A 272 -14.17 -0.26 -1.30
N LEU A 273 -15.16 -0.35 -2.19
CA LEU A 273 -15.18 0.41 -3.45
C LEU A 273 -15.22 1.92 -3.20
N LEU A 274 -16.05 2.33 -2.24
CA LEU A 274 -16.16 3.73 -1.86
C LEU A 274 -14.85 4.25 -1.26
N SER A 275 -14.20 3.46 -0.40
CA SER A 275 -12.90 3.84 0.18
C SER A 275 -11.78 3.92 -0.87
N LEU A 276 -11.73 3.00 -1.83
CA LEU A 276 -10.79 3.05 -2.96
C LEU A 276 -11.01 4.26 -3.86
N ARG A 277 -12.24 4.76 -3.99
CA ARG A 277 -12.51 6.01 -4.71
C ARG A 277 -12.10 7.24 -3.88
N PHE A 278 -12.34 7.20 -2.57
CA PHE A 278 -11.99 8.29 -1.67
C PHE A 278 -10.50 8.42 -1.38
N ILE A 279 -9.71 7.36 -1.57
CA ILE A 279 -8.27 7.44 -1.29
C ILE A 279 -7.58 8.52 -2.12
N ASN A 280 -7.97 8.70 -3.39
CA ASN A 280 -7.46 9.77 -4.24
C ASN A 280 -7.85 11.16 -3.71
N LEU A 281 -9.11 11.33 -3.29
CA LEU A 281 -9.58 12.57 -2.67
C LEU A 281 -8.81 12.87 -1.38
N VAL A 282 -8.58 11.88 -0.53
CA VAL A 282 -7.80 12.04 0.71
C VAL A 282 -6.37 12.46 0.40
N PHE A 283 -5.74 11.89 -0.63
CA PHE A 283 -4.39 12.29 -1.03
C PHE A 283 -4.34 13.72 -1.55
N ASP A 284 -5.32 14.13 -2.37
CA ASP A 284 -5.43 15.50 -2.85
C ASP A 284 -5.63 16.49 -1.69
N GLU A 285 -6.46 16.13 -0.70
CA GLU A 285 -6.68 16.95 0.49
C GLU A 285 -5.41 17.07 1.35
N VAL A 286 -4.72 15.95 1.60
CA VAL A 286 -3.43 15.94 2.32
C VAL A 286 -2.39 16.77 1.58
N ARG A 287 -2.33 16.67 0.25
CA ARG A 287 -1.41 17.45 -0.59
C ARG A 287 -1.72 18.94 -0.52
N ASN A 288 -2.98 19.33 -0.66
CA ASN A 288 -3.42 20.73 -0.61
C ASN A 288 -3.16 21.35 0.76
N VAL A 289 -3.46 20.62 1.84
CA VAL A 289 -3.16 21.05 3.20
C VAL A 289 -1.65 21.16 3.41
N SER A 290 -0.86 20.18 2.98
CA SER A 290 0.62 20.21 3.09
C SER A 290 1.21 21.41 2.35
N LEU A 291 0.79 21.67 1.11
CA LEU A 291 1.26 22.83 0.33
C LEU A 291 0.84 24.15 0.98
N GLY A 292 -0.37 24.23 1.54
CA GLY A 292 -0.84 25.41 2.29
C GLY A 292 -0.06 25.67 3.59
N ILE A 293 0.55 24.64 4.18
CA ILE A 293 1.41 24.78 5.36
C ILE A 293 2.80 25.28 4.95
N VAL A 294 3.37 24.67 3.92
CA VAL A 294 4.68 25.05 3.39
C VAL A 294 4.67 26.51 2.93
N SER A 295 3.56 27.00 2.36
CA SER A 295 3.41 28.41 1.98
C SER A 295 3.35 29.36 3.18
N ARG A 296 2.99 28.88 4.39
CA ARG A 296 2.80 29.70 5.59
C ARG A 296 4.09 30.19 6.26
N ARG A 297 5.26 30.09 5.60
CA ARG A 297 6.56 30.67 6.01
C ARG A 297 6.90 30.47 7.52
N ILE A 298 6.58 29.29 8.06
CA ILE A 298 6.93 28.92 9.43
C ILE A 298 8.46 28.78 9.54
N LYS A 299 9.07 29.36 10.57
CA LYS A 299 10.53 29.27 10.80
C LYS A 299 10.88 27.95 11.50
N TRP A 300 10.84 26.84 10.78
CA TRP A 300 11.05 25.48 11.30
C TRP A 300 12.34 25.28 12.11
N LYS A 301 13.41 26.01 11.78
CA LYS A 301 14.69 25.94 12.50
C LYS A 301 14.66 26.48 13.94
N GLN A 302 13.63 27.25 14.29
CA GLN A 302 13.51 27.89 15.61
C GLN A 302 12.48 27.20 16.51
N LEU A 303 11.77 26.18 16.02
CA LEU A 303 10.72 25.50 16.76
C LEU A 303 11.28 24.38 17.63
N THR A 304 10.69 24.22 18.81
CA THR A 304 10.87 23.04 19.65
C THR A 304 10.09 21.85 19.09
N ILE A 305 10.46 20.63 19.50
CA ILE A 305 9.78 19.39 19.10
C ILE A 305 8.30 19.42 19.52
N ILE A 306 7.99 19.96 20.70
CA ILE A 306 6.62 20.04 21.23
C ILE A 306 5.75 20.98 20.37
N GLU A 307 6.27 22.15 20.01
CA GLU A 307 5.57 23.09 19.11
C GLU A 307 5.36 22.48 17.72
N THR A 308 6.32 21.69 17.23
CA THR A 308 6.22 21.00 15.94
C THR A 308 5.09 19.95 15.96
N ILE A 309 4.95 19.20 17.06
CA ILE A 309 3.89 18.22 17.24
C ILE A 309 2.52 18.89 17.33
N ASP A 310 2.39 20.00 18.07
CA ASP A 310 1.11 20.72 18.19
C ASP A 310 0.63 21.26 16.82
N ILE A 311 1.57 21.82 16.06
CA ILE A 311 1.33 22.25 14.67
C ILE A 311 0.88 21.06 13.80
N PHE A 312 1.58 19.92 13.86
CA PHE A 312 1.20 18.72 13.13
C PHE A 312 -0.19 18.19 13.53
N ALA A 313 -0.50 18.15 14.82
CA ALA A 313 -1.80 17.71 15.34
C ALA A 313 -2.94 18.62 14.88
N SER A 314 -2.72 19.94 14.85
CA SER A 314 -3.68 20.91 14.31
C SER A 314 -4.00 20.64 12.83
N TYR A 315 -3.00 20.23 12.05
CA TYR A 315 -3.19 19.89 10.64
C TYR A 315 -3.95 18.59 10.43
N ILE A 316 -3.61 17.56 11.19
CA ILE A 316 -4.35 16.30 11.19
C ILE A 316 -5.83 16.57 11.53
N ARG A 317 -6.11 17.41 12.53
CA ARG A 317 -7.47 17.83 12.87
C ARG A 317 -8.19 18.49 11.69
N ARG A 318 -7.51 19.37 10.93
CA ARG A 318 -8.09 20.03 9.75
C ARG A 318 -8.40 19.04 8.63
N ILE A 319 -7.48 18.11 8.35
CA ILE A 319 -7.67 17.06 7.34
C ILE A 319 -8.87 16.19 7.70
N PHE A 320 -8.96 15.74 8.96
CA PHE A 320 -10.10 14.95 9.42
C PHE A 320 -11.43 15.70 9.32
N LYS A 321 -11.46 17.00 9.69
CA LYS A 321 -12.67 17.82 9.56
C LYS A 321 -13.14 17.89 8.09
N ASN A 322 -12.23 18.07 7.16
CA ASN A 322 -12.54 18.15 5.73
C ASN A 322 -13.01 16.80 5.18
N ILE A 323 -12.30 15.71 5.49
CA ILE A 323 -12.69 14.36 5.06
C ILE A 323 -14.06 13.97 5.62
N PHE A 324 -14.34 14.29 6.89
CA PHE A 324 -15.64 14.02 7.50
C PHE A 324 -16.77 14.83 6.84
N SER A 325 -16.52 16.10 6.53
CA SER A 325 -17.47 16.92 5.77
C SER A 325 -17.78 16.34 4.39
N HIS A 326 -16.77 15.77 3.71
CA HIS A 326 -16.99 15.08 2.44
C HIS A 326 -17.79 13.78 2.63
N ALA A 327 -17.44 12.96 3.63
CA ALA A 327 -18.20 11.74 3.92
C ALA A 327 -19.69 12.04 4.17
N GLU A 328 -20.00 13.11 4.91
CA GLU A 328 -21.37 13.56 5.14
C GLU A 328 -22.07 13.97 3.84
N GLN A 329 -21.40 14.78 3.00
CA GLN A 329 -21.94 15.19 1.70
C GLN A 329 -22.23 14.00 0.78
N ILE A 330 -21.33 13.00 0.72
CA ILE A 330 -21.58 11.79 -0.08
C ILE A 330 -22.75 10.99 0.52
N SER A 331 -22.80 10.82 1.83
CA SER A 331 -23.89 10.10 2.51
C SER A 331 -25.25 10.72 2.18
N GLN A 332 -25.39 12.04 2.37
CA GLN A 332 -26.62 12.77 2.02
C GLN A 332 -26.95 12.63 0.54
N ALA A 333 -25.96 12.74 -0.34
CA ALA A 333 -26.16 12.58 -1.77
C ALA A 333 -26.52 11.15 -2.21
N MET A 334 -26.15 10.12 -1.43
CA MET A 334 -26.59 8.74 -1.62
C MET A 334 -28.04 8.55 -1.17
N ILE A 335 -28.43 9.13 -0.03
CA ILE A 335 -29.80 9.10 0.50
C ILE A 335 -30.77 9.78 -0.48
N VAL A 336 -30.43 10.96 -0.99
CA VAL A 336 -31.26 11.70 -1.97
C VAL A 336 -31.41 10.93 -3.28
N ARG A 337 -30.41 10.13 -3.68
CA ARG A 337 -30.49 9.23 -4.85
C ARG A 337 -31.27 7.94 -4.58
N GLY A 338 -31.80 7.77 -3.37
CA GLY A 338 -32.64 6.62 -3.00
C GLY A 338 -31.87 5.42 -2.46
N PHE A 339 -30.61 5.57 -2.02
CA PHE A 339 -29.89 4.49 -1.34
C PHE A 339 -30.48 4.29 0.07
N ARG A 340 -31.10 3.13 0.30
CA ARG A 340 -31.79 2.79 1.57
C ARG A 340 -30.96 1.96 2.54
N GLY A 341 -29.71 1.65 2.20
CA GLY A 341 -28.82 0.80 3.01
C GLY A 341 -29.03 -0.70 2.82
N ASP A 342 -30.11 -1.15 2.18
CA ASP A 342 -30.28 -2.56 1.84
C ASP A 342 -29.40 -2.95 0.65
N SER A 343 -28.25 -3.52 0.97
CA SER A 343 -27.23 -3.89 -0.03
C SER A 343 -27.64 -5.08 -0.91
N ASN A 344 -28.63 -5.89 -0.51
CA ASN A 344 -29.09 -7.05 -1.28
C ASN A 344 -30.05 -6.67 -2.42
N SER A 345 -30.78 -5.56 -2.30
CA SER A 345 -31.72 -5.09 -3.34
C SER A 345 -31.05 -4.30 -4.46
N HIS A 346 -29.79 -3.86 -4.28
CA HIS A 346 -29.06 -3.07 -5.25
C HIS A 346 -28.00 -3.90 -6.00
N LYS A 347 -28.14 -4.01 -7.33
CA LYS A 347 -27.12 -4.61 -8.18
C LYS A 347 -26.03 -3.59 -8.48
N ILE A 348 -24.85 -3.80 -7.91
CA ILE A 348 -23.65 -3.01 -8.25
C ILE A 348 -23.18 -3.46 -9.64
N TYR A 349 -23.30 -2.58 -10.62
CA TYR A 349 -22.75 -2.79 -11.97
C TYR A 349 -21.26 -2.44 -11.95
N PHE A 350 -20.42 -3.40 -12.34
CA PHE A 350 -18.99 -3.20 -12.48
C PHE A 350 -18.67 -3.00 -13.96
N LEU A 351 -17.67 -2.18 -14.26
CA LEU A 351 -17.26 -1.87 -15.64
C LEU A 351 -16.75 -3.10 -16.43
N SER A 352 -16.50 -4.22 -15.75
CA SER A 352 -16.23 -5.52 -16.38
C SER A 352 -17.47 -6.40 -16.20
N ASP A 353 -18.46 -6.23 -17.06
CA ASP A 353 -19.41 -7.31 -17.31
C ASP A 353 -18.58 -8.47 -17.89
N SER A 354 -18.32 -9.46 -17.05
CA SER A 354 -17.44 -10.60 -17.28
C SER A 354 -18.04 -11.51 -18.35
N SER A 355 -17.95 -11.09 -19.60
CA SER A 355 -17.99 -12.05 -20.70
C SER A 355 -16.66 -12.77 -20.66
N ILE A 356 -16.68 -14.05 -20.26
CA ILE A 356 -15.54 -14.96 -20.32
C ILE A 356 -14.94 -14.84 -21.72
N GLY A 357 -13.81 -14.16 -21.81
CA GLY A 357 -13.13 -13.93 -23.07
C GLY A 357 -12.35 -15.18 -23.46
N MET A 358 -11.98 -15.29 -24.74
CA MET A 358 -11.00 -16.30 -25.15
C MET A 358 -9.68 -16.18 -24.35
N ALA A 359 -9.34 -14.97 -23.91
CA ALA A 359 -8.17 -14.72 -23.06
C ALA A 359 -8.26 -15.40 -21.69
N ASP A 360 -9.44 -15.45 -21.09
CA ASP A 360 -9.66 -16.10 -19.80
C ASP A 360 -9.47 -17.60 -19.91
N PHE A 361 -10.00 -18.20 -20.98
CA PHE A 361 -9.86 -19.63 -21.24
C PHE A 361 -8.40 -20.02 -21.46
N VAL A 362 -7.66 -19.25 -22.27
CA VAL A 362 -6.22 -19.48 -22.51
C VAL A 362 -5.41 -19.32 -21.22
N SER A 363 -5.71 -18.31 -20.40
CA SER A 363 -5.04 -18.09 -19.11
C SER A 363 -5.27 -19.23 -18.12
N LEU A 364 -6.51 -19.76 -18.07
CA LEU A 364 -6.89 -20.86 -17.20
C LEU A 364 -6.27 -22.18 -17.66
N LEU A 365 -6.24 -22.44 -18.98
CA LEU A 365 -5.57 -23.60 -19.56
C LEU A 365 -4.06 -23.57 -19.29
N CYS A 366 -3.43 -22.39 -19.40
CA CYS A 366 -2.03 -22.20 -19.03
C CYS A 366 -1.79 -22.49 -17.54
N LEU A 367 -2.67 -22.01 -16.65
CA LEU A 367 -2.58 -22.30 -15.21
C LEU A 367 -2.66 -23.80 -14.92
N ILE A 368 -3.62 -24.50 -15.54
CA ILE A 368 -3.76 -25.96 -15.40
C ILE A 368 -2.49 -26.66 -15.92
N GLY A 369 -1.94 -26.21 -17.04
CA GLY A 369 -0.69 -26.75 -17.59
C GLY A 369 0.49 -26.59 -16.64
N VAL A 370 0.66 -25.41 -16.03
CA VAL A 370 1.75 -25.14 -15.07
C VAL A 370 1.57 -25.94 -13.78
N VAL A 371 0.35 -26.01 -13.24
CA VAL A 371 0.06 -26.85 -12.06
C VAL A 371 0.27 -28.32 -12.37
N GLY A 372 -0.19 -28.79 -13.52
CA GLY A 372 0.01 -30.16 -13.99
C GLY A 372 1.49 -30.49 -14.15
N ALA A 373 2.28 -29.61 -14.77
CA ALA A 373 3.72 -29.77 -14.90
C ALA A 373 4.43 -29.83 -13.54
N ALA A 374 4.00 -29.01 -12.57
CA ALA A 374 4.54 -29.06 -11.22
C ALA A 374 4.23 -30.39 -10.52
N LEU A 375 2.98 -30.86 -10.57
CA LEU A 375 2.59 -32.16 -9.99
C LEU A 375 3.28 -33.33 -10.69
N LEU A 376 3.41 -33.28 -12.02
CA LEU A 376 4.09 -34.30 -12.80
C LEU A 376 5.58 -34.33 -12.47
N SER A 377 6.21 -33.17 -12.26
CA SER A 377 7.60 -33.10 -11.81
C SER A 377 7.79 -33.77 -10.46
N ASP A 378 6.84 -33.60 -9.54
CA ASP A 378 6.88 -34.25 -8.22
C ASP A 378 6.68 -35.77 -8.37
N TYR A 379 5.99 -36.25 -9.42
CA TYR A 379 5.80 -37.68 -9.66
C TYR A 379 7.01 -38.35 -10.32
N TYR A 380 7.68 -37.67 -11.26
CA TYR A 380 8.83 -38.23 -12.00
C TYR A 380 10.17 -38.09 -11.27
N LEU A 381 10.31 -37.15 -10.33
CA LEU A 381 11.55 -36.88 -9.59
C LEU A 381 11.55 -37.41 -8.14
N VAL A 382 10.52 -38.17 -7.76
CA VAL A 382 10.49 -39.06 -6.58
C VAL A 382 11.00 -40.43 -7.01
#